data_AF-A0A965N933-F1
#
_entry.id   AF-A0A965N933-F1
#
_cell.length_a   1.000
_cell.length_b   1.000
_cell.length_c   1.000
_cell.angle_alpha   90.00
_cell.angle_beta   90.00
_cell.angle_gamma   90.00
#
_symmetry.space_group_name_H-M   'P 1'
#
loop_
_entity.id
_entity.type
_entity.pdbx_description
1 polymer ?
#
loop_
_entity_poly.entity_id
_entity_poly.type
_entity_poly.pdbx_seq_one_letter_code
_entity_poly.pdbx_strand_id
1 'polypeptide(L)'
;MGVTVYCGQRRGSASTSDFSPAAMRQTVKAAFDIARFTAEDPAAGLPDVADLVSARQARRDLDLFHPWAIDAAQAAELAQACEQAAMATDSRITNSEGAGVSAQQFQFWSANSRGFRGGYATSRHFVSVAPIAGRGKDMQRDSWYSYKRDPKDLAPVQAVGRYAAERALSRLRARRVPTCEVPVLFEAPVAAGLLGSFVQAISG
;
A
#
# COMPACT_ATOMS: atom_id res chain seq x y z
N MET A 1 -10.86 14.89 -3.53
CA MET A 1 -12.28 14.49 -3.52
C MET A 1 -12.66 13.92 -4.89
N GLY A 2 -13.42 12.83 -4.93
CA GLY A 2 -14.05 12.32 -6.16
C GLY A 2 -15.56 12.26 -5.99
N VAL A 3 -16.31 12.46 -7.07
CA VAL A 3 -17.78 12.33 -7.10
C VAL A 3 -18.21 11.58 -8.35
N THR A 4 -19.15 10.66 -8.18
CA THR A 4 -19.86 9.98 -9.27
C THR A 4 -21.33 10.36 -9.20
N VAL A 5 -21.87 10.83 -10.32
CA VAL A 5 -23.27 11.25 -10.48
C VAL A 5 -23.97 10.28 -11.41
N TYR A 6 -25.23 9.98 -11.10
CA TYR A 6 -26.11 9.17 -11.91
C TYR A 6 -27.30 10.01 -12.37
N CYS A 7 -27.54 10.05 -13.69
CA CYS A 7 -28.70 10.68 -14.32
C CYS A 7 -29.57 9.56 -14.91
N GLY A 8 -30.51 9.04 -14.13
CA GLY A 8 -31.13 7.75 -14.43
C GLY A 8 -30.06 6.66 -14.37
N GLN A 9 -29.89 5.92 -15.47
CA GLN A 9 -28.88 4.86 -15.62
C GLN A 9 -27.60 5.32 -16.37
N ARG A 10 -27.38 6.62 -16.48
CA ARG A 10 -26.17 7.19 -17.08
C ARG A 10 -25.22 7.67 -15.99
N ARG A 11 -23.93 7.42 -16.13
CA ARG A 11 -22.92 7.66 -15.08
C ARG A 11 -21.86 8.64 -15.54
N GLY A 12 -21.50 9.58 -14.68
CA GLY A 12 -20.34 10.46 -14.88
C GLY A 12 -19.54 10.64 -13.60
N SER A 13 -18.22 10.70 -13.72
CA SER A 13 -17.30 10.82 -12.60
C SER A 13 -16.31 11.95 -12.81
N ALA A 14 -15.97 12.67 -11.74
CA ALA A 14 -14.94 13.72 -11.75
C ALA A 14 -14.23 13.77 -10.39
N SER A 15 -13.01 14.31 -10.36
CA SER A 15 -12.23 14.46 -9.13
C SER A 15 -11.39 15.73 -9.12
N THR A 16 -11.03 16.19 -7.92
CA THR A 16 -10.19 17.38 -7.68
C THR A 16 -9.40 17.24 -6.37
N SER A 17 -8.24 17.90 -6.28
CA SER A 17 -7.49 18.10 -5.03
C SER A 17 -7.80 19.43 -4.33
N ASP A 18 -8.51 20.35 -5.00
CA ASP A 18 -8.96 21.62 -4.41
C ASP A 18 -10.33 21.45 -3.72
N PHE A 19 -10.38 21.78 -2.43
CA PHE A 19 -11.57 21.71 -1.58
C PHE A 19 -12.32 23.04 -1.47
N SER A 20 -11.96 24.06 -2.25
CA SER A 20 -12.69 25.31 -2.33
C SER A 20 -14.15 25.07 -2.79
N PRO A 21 -15.13 25.84 -2.27
CA PRO A 21 -16.53 25.68 -2.70
C PRO A 21 -16.73 25.85 -4.22
N ALA A 22 -15.91 26.68 -4.87
CA ALA A 22 -15.95 26.87 -6.32
C ALA A 22 -15.50 25.61 -7.07
N ALA A 23 -14.34 25.04 -6.70
CA ALA A 23 -13.84 23.81 -7.30
C ALA A 23 -14.80 22.64 -7.09
N MET A 24 -15.36 22.47 -5.88
CA MET A 24 -16.34 21.41 -5.62
C MET A 24 -17.58 21.53 -6.51
N ARG A 25 -18.14 22.74 -6.68
CA ARG A 25 -19.28 22.97 -7.59
C ARG A 25 -18.92 22.63 -9.04
N GLN A 26 -17.72 23.04 -9.48
CA GLN A 26 -17.25 22.74 -10.84
C GLN A 26 -17.03 21.24 -11.06
N THR A 27 -16.48 20.52 -10.09
CA THR A 27 -16.29 19.06 -10.16
C THR A 27 -17.64 18.33 -10.25
N VAL A 28 -18.62 18.72 -9.44
CA VAL A 28 -19.98 18.16 -9.53
C VAL A 28 -20.62 18.45 -10.88
N LYS A 29 -20.50 19.70 -11.37
CA LYS A 29 -20.99 20.07 -12.70
C LYS A 29 -20.34 19.23 -13.80
N ALA A 30 -19.03 19.02 -13.75
CA ALA A 30 -18.31 18.22 -14.72
C ALA A 30 -18.79 16.75 -14.71
N ALA A 31 -18.92 16.12 -13.54
CA ALA A 31 -19.47 14.78 -13.42
C ALA A 31 -20.90 14.69 -13.97
N PHE A 32 -21.75 15.69 -13.70
CA PHE A 32 -23.11 15.76 -14.24
C PHE A 32 -23.12 15.94 -15.76
N ASP A 33 -22.30 16.83 -16.31
CA ASP A 33 -22.20 17.06 -17.74
C ASP A 33 -21.77 15.76 -18.46
N ILE A 34 -20.79 15.03 -17.92
CA ILE A 34 -20.39 13.70 -18.42
C ILE A 34 -21.57 12.72 -18.37
N ALA A 35 -22.28 12.63 -17.25
CA ALA A 35 -23.40 11.72 -17.08
C ALA A 35 -24.52 11.97 -18.11
N ARG A 36 -24.71 13.22 -18.58
CA ARG A 36 -25.75 13.53 -19.59
C ARG A 36 -25.43 12.99 -20.99
N PHE A 37 -24.15 12.86 -21.33
CA PHE A 37 -23.69 12.43 -22.65
C PHE A 37 -23.31 10.95 -22.73
N THR A 38 -23.25 10.25 -21.60
CA THR A 38 -22.97 8.81 -21.57
C THR A 38 -24.22 7.98 -21.90
N ALA A 39 -24.00 6.76 -22.40
CA ALA A 39 -25.08 5.81 -22.64
C ALA A 39 -25.68 5.29 -21.33
N GLU A 40 -26.91 4.78 -21.41
CA GLU A 40 -27.55 4.10 -20.28
C GLU A 40 -26.94 2.71 -20.09
N ASP A 41 -26.69 2.37 -18.83
CA ASP A 41 -26.16 1.08 -18.40
C ASP A 41 -27.08 0.52 -17.30
N PRO A 42 -27.86 -0.55 -17.57
CA PRO A 42 -28.77 -1.15 -16.60
C PRO A 42 -28.10 -1.65 -15.31
N ALA A 43 -26.79 -1.89 -15.32
CA ALA A 43 -26.03 -2.28 -14.14
C ALA A 43 -25.48 -1.08 -13.35
N ALA A 44 -25.62 0.15 -13.87
CA ALA A 44 -25.11 1.35 -13.22
C ALA A 44 -26.05 1.83 -12.12
N GLY A 45 -25.55 1.86 -10.89
CA GLY A 45 -26.30 2.41 -9.77
C GLY A 45 -25.51 2.47 -8.47
N LEU A 46 -26.17 2.99 -7.44
CA LEU A 46 -25.69 2.87 -6.07
C LEU A 46 -26.04 1.49 -5.49
N PRO A 47 -25.31 1.01 -4.48
CA PRO A 47 -25.71 -0.20 -3.74
C PRO A 47 -27.11 -0.06 -3.16
N ASP A 48 -27.83 -1.18 -3.04
CA ASP A 48 -29.16 -1.20 -2.46
C ASP A 48 -29.14 -0.81 -0.99
N VAL A 49 -30.22 -0.15 -0.54
CA VAL A 49 -30.30 0.39 0.83
C VAL A 49 -30.15 -0.73 1.87
N ALA A 50 -30.63 -1.93 1.54
CA ALA A 50 -30.51 -3.12 2.39
C ALA A 50 -29.04 -3.58 2.56
N ASP A 51 -28.17 -3.28 1.61
CA ASP A 51 -26.74 -3.62 1.64
C ASP A 51 -25.89 -2.51 2.30
N LEU A 52 -26.49 -1.36 2.61
CA LEU A 52 -25.79 -0.29 3.30
C LEU A 52 -25.66 -0.61 4.78
N VAL A 53 -24.44 -0.46 5.31
CA VAL A 53 -24.22 -0.51 6.75
C VAL A 53 -24.97 0.62 7.46
N SER A 54 -25.50 0.32 8.65
CA SER A 54 -26.15 1.34 9.48
C SER A 54 -25.16 2.43 9.92
N ALA A 55 -25.67 3.61 10.25
CA ALA A 55 -24.85 4.71 10.77
C ALA A 55 -24.07 4.33 12.05
N ARG A 56 -24.59 3.40 12.86
CA ARG A 56 -23.88 2.84 14.02
C ARG A 56 -22.71 1.96 13.60
N GLN A 57 -22.92 1.06 12.64
CA GLN A 57 -21.87 0.19 12.10
C GLN A 57 -20.78 1.00 11.38
N ALA A 58 -21.15 2.05 10.67
CA ALA A 58 -20.21 2.96 10.01
C ALA A 58 -19.29 3.72 10.98
N ARG A 59 -19.66 3.81 12.27
CA ARG A 59 -18.88 4.43 13.34
C ARG A 59 -18.15 3.41 14.22
N ARG A 60 -18.10 2.13 13.83
CA ARG A 60 -17.36 1.12 14.57
C ARG A 60 -15.89 1.50 14.61
N ASP A 61 -15.35 1.60 15.83
CA ASP A 61 -13.93 1.76 16.01
C ASP A 61 -13.21 0.43 15.70
N LEU A 62 -12.23 0.51 14.82
CA LEU A 62 -11.41 -0.59 14.34
C LEU A 62 -9.96 -0.45 14.77
N ASP A 63 -9.64 0.57 15.59
CA ASP A 63 -8.31 0.84 16.13
C ASP A 63 -7.22 0.95 15.03
N LEU A 64 -7.53 1.71 13.98
CA LEU A 64 -6.70 1.80 12.76
C LEU A 64 -5.72 2.97 12.74
N PHE A 65 -5.81 3.89 13.71
CA PHE A 65 -5.13 5.17 13.68
C PHE A 65 -4.20 5.37 14.88
N HIS A 66 -2.92 5.13 14.62
CA HIS A 66 -1.82 5.22 15.58
C HIS A 66 -0.77 6.17 15.01
N PRO A 67 -0.92 7.50 15.17
CA PRO A 67 -0.01 8.48 14.60
C PRO A 67 1.40 8.33 15.20
N TRP A 68 2.41 8.48 14.35
CA TRP A 68 3.81 8.49 14.77
C TRP A 68 4.33 9.92 14.74
N ALA A 69 4.62 10.48 15.91
CA ALA A 69 5.20 11.82 16.06
C ALA A 69 6.72 11.79 15.80
N ILE A 70 7.12 11.33 14.62
CA ILE A 70 8.49 11.30 14.15
C ILE A 70 8.75 12.48 13.21
N ASP A 71 9.87 13.17 13.41
CA ASP A 71 10.33 14.20 12.47
C ASP A 71 11.28 13.63 11.41
N ALA A 72 11.65 14.46 10.43
CA ALA A 72 12.53 14.04 9.34
C ALA A 72 13.93 13.64 9.81
N ALA A 73 14.45 14.25 10.87
CA ALA A 73 15.79 13.96 11.38
C ALA A 73 15.81 12.59 12.07
N GLN A 74 14.84 12.33 12.94
CA GLN A 74 14.64 11.04 13.60
C GLN A 74 14.38 9.93 12.58
N ALA A 75 13.59 10.20 11.53
CA ALA A 75 13.36 9.23 10.45
C ALA A 75 14.65 8.91 9.69
N ALA A 76 15.49 9.91 9.43
CA ALA A 76 16.80 9.72 8.80
C ALA A 76 17.75 8.90 9.69
N GLU A 77 17.78 9.15 11.01
CA GLU A 77 18.57 8.38 11.96
C GLU A 77 18.16 6.90 11.98
N LEU A 78 16.85 6.62 11.98
CA LEU A 78 16.34 5.24 11.92
C LEU A 78 16.67 4.55 10.60
N ALA A 79 16.55 5.26 9.47
CA ALA A 79 16.95 4.74 8.17
C ALA A 79 18.45 4.42 8.14
N GLN A 80 19.29 5.34 8.60
CA GLN A 80 20.74 5.12 8.70
C GLN A 80 21.08 3.94 9.60
N ALA A 81 20.42 3.80 10.76
CA ALA A 81 20.62 2.66 11.65
C ALA A 81 20.22 1.32 11.00
N CYS A 82 19.15 1.32 10.20
CA CYS A 82 18.70 0.17 9.42
C CYS A 82 19.75 -0.24 8.38
N GLU A 83 20.26 0.74 7.61
CA GLU A 83 21.28 0.53 6.59
C GLU A 83 22.61 0.07 7.21
N GLN A 84 23.06 0.73 8.28
CA GLN A 84 24.27 0.35 9.01
C GLN A 84 24.19 -1.08 9.53
N ALA A 85 23.03 -1.50 10.06
CA ALA A 85 22.84 -2.88 10.51
C ALA A 85 22.96 -3.89 9.35
N ALA A 86 22.44 -3.56 8.17
CA ALA A 86 22.61 -4.39 6.98
C ALA A 86 24.09 -4.48 6.56
N MET A 87 24.78 -3.34 6.48
CA MET A 87 26.20 -3.26 6.10
C MET A 87 27.12 -3.97 7.10
N ALA A 88 26.79 -3.93 8.40
CA ALA A 88 27.55 -4.56 9.47
C ALA A 88 27.33 -6.08 9.56
N THR A 89 26.37 -6.64 8.82
CA THR A 89 25.99 -8.07 8.95
C THR A 89 27.09 -9.01 8.42
N ASP A 90 27.73 -8.69 7.29
CA ASP A 90 28.78 -9.50 6.69
C ASP A 90 29.67 -8.63 5.78
N SER A 91 30.98 -8.89 5.73
CA SER A 91 31.93 -8.12 4.91
C SER A 91 31.68 -8.23 3.40
N ARG A 92 30.88 -9.21 2.97
CA ARG A 92 30.42 -9.36 1.59
C ARG A 92 29.26 -8.44 1.24
N ILE A 93 28.60 -7.78 2.20
CA ILE A 93 27.69 -6.67 1.91
C ILE A 93 28.55 -5.44 1.61
N THR A 94 28.67 -5.10 0.33
CA THR A 94 29.63 -4.07 -0.10
C THR A 94 28.99 -2.77 -0.51
N ASN A 95 27.66 -2.74 -0.69
CA ASN A 95 26.94 -1.53 -1.08
C ASN A 95 25.46 -1.62 -0.64
N SER A 96 24.70 -0.54 -0.79
CA SER A 96 23.27 -0.50 -0.54
C SER A 96 22.56 0.44 -1.53
N GLU A 97 21.30 0.18 -1.83
CA GLU A 97 20.41 1.12 -2.51
C GLU A 97 19.69 2.05 -1.51
N GLY A 98 20.09 1.99 -0.24
CA GLY A 98 19.58 2.83 0.83
C GLY A 98 18.54 2.16 1.70
N ALA A 99 18.20 2.87 2.77
CA ALA A 99 17.10 2.58 3.67
C ALA A 99 16.11 3.75 3.69
N GLY A 100 14.87 3.46 4.05
CA GLY A 100 13.82 4.46 4.11
C GLY A 100 12.87 4.21 5.27
N VAL A 101 12.37 5.30 5.85
CA VAL A 101 11.29 5.30 6.83
C VAL A 101 10.17 6.19 6.28
N SER A 102 8.93 5.70 6.36
CA SER A 102 7.75 6.45 5.96
C SER A 102 6.72 6.38 7.08
N ALA A 103 6.20 7.54 7.47
CA ALA A 103 5.13 7.69 8.44
C ALA A 103 3.97 8.41 7.76
N GLN A 104 2.83 7.73 7.60
CA GLN A 104 1.69 8.25 6.85
C GLN A 104 0.42 8.21 7.69
N GLN A 105 -0.40 9.23 7.51
CA GLN A 105 -1.70 9.38 8.14
C GLN A 105 -2.72 9.72 7.06
N PHE A 106 -3.87 9.06 7.12
CA PHE A 106 -4.93 9.23 6.13
C PHE A 106 -6.27 9.40 6.82
N GLN A 107 -7.10 10.25 6.25
CA GLN A 107 -8.50 10.41 6.61
C GLN A 107 -9.34 10.03 5.39
N PHE A 108 -10.08 8.94 5.48
CA PHE A 108 -11.00 8.51 4.43
C PHE A 108 -12.42 8.92 4.78
N TRP A 109 -13.16 9.40 3.80
CA TRP A 109 -14.59 9.68 3.92
C TRP A 109 -15.32 9.34 2.62
N SER A 110 -16.49 8.73 2.75
CA SER A 110 -17.40 8.41 1.64
C SER A 110 -18.85 8.67 2.04
N ALA A 111 -19.63 9.12 1.08
CA ALA A 111 -21.05 9.36 1.23
C ALA A 111 -21.78 9.14 -0.09
N ASN A 112 -23.05 8.74 -0.03
CA ASN A 112 -23.92 8.63 -1.20
C ASN A 112 -25.32 9.21 -0.91
N SER A 113 -26.10 9.40 -1.98
CA SER A 113 -27.45 9.97 -1.89
C SER A 113 -28.50 9.03 -1.29
N ARG A 114 -28.20 7.74 -1.13
CA ARG A 114 -29.04 6.74 -0.43
C ARG A 114 -28.85 6.75 1.10
N GLY A 115 -28.05 7.67 1.62
CA GLY A 115 -27.95 7.96 3.05
C GLY A 115 -26.71 7.37 3.74
N PHE A 116 -25.89 6.58 3.05
CA PHE A 116 -24.60 6.17 3.62
C PHE A 116 -23.68 7.38 3.77
N ARG A 117 -23.09 7.52 4.96
CA ARG A 117 -22.06 8.51 5.29
C ARG A 117 -21.13 7.88 6.32
N GLY A 118 -19.86 7.74 5.97
CA GLY A 118 -18.90 7.08 6.85
C GLY A 118 -17.47 7.32 6.41
N GLY A 119 -16.57 7.17 7.36
CA GLY A 119 -15.17 7.40 7.16
C GLY A 119 -14.38 6.90 8.36
N TYR A 120 -13.06 6.83 8.19
CA TYR A 120 -12.16 6.41 9.25
C TYR A 120 -10.78 7.03 9.02
N ALA A 121 -10.10 7.27 10.13
CA ALA A 121 -8.69 7.60 10.16
C ALA A 121 -7.88 6.29 10.06
N THR A 122 -6.72 6.36 9.42
CA THR A 122 -5.77 5.24 9.41
C THR A 122 -4.34 5.74 9.36
N SER A 123 -3.45 5.04 10.07
CA SER A 123 -1.99 5.25 9.97
C SER A 123 -1.33 4.08 9.25
N ARG A 124 -0.20 4.36 8.62
CA ARG A 124 0.68 3.36 7.97
C ARG A 124 2.12 3.81 8.15
N HIS A 125 2.92 2.97 8.77
CA HIS A 125 4.34 3.20 8.99
C HIS A 125 5.14 2.07 8.38
N PHE A 126 6.26 2.43 7.79
CA PHE A 126 7.07 1.54 6.99
C PHE A 126 8.55 1.83 7.21
N VAL A 127 9.35 0.77 7.34
CA VAL A 127 10.81 0.83 7.27
C VAL A 127 11.32 -0.23 6.32
N SER A 128 12.29 0.09 5.49
CA SER A 128 12.91 -0.85 4.56
C SER A 128 14.37 -0.56 4.30
N VAL A 129 15.07 -1.55 3.75
CA VAL A 129 16.45 -1.45 3.30
C VAL A 129 16.72 -2.45 2.17
N ALA A 130 17.60 -2.09 1.25
CA ALA A 130 17.99 -2.93 0.11
C ALA A 130 19.53 -3.02 -0.01
N PRO A 131 20.19 -3.94 0.73
CA PRO A 131 21.63 -4.15 0.64
C PRO A 131 22.05 -4.94 -0.62
N ILE A 132 23.32 -4.78 -1.00
CA ILE A 132 23.95 -5.46 -2.12
C ILE A 132 25.13 -6.29 -1.62
N ALA A 133 25.08 -7.59 -1.88
CA ALA A 133 26.13 -8.56 -1.59
C ALA A 133 27.02 -8.81 -2.82
N GLY A 134 28.33 -8.97 -2.61
CA GLY A 134 29.30 -9.31 -3.66
C GLY A 134 29.79 -8.10 -4.46
N ARG A 135 30.73 -8.33 -5.40
CA ARG A 135 31.36 -7.29 -6.21
C ARG A 135 31.34 -7.64 -7.69
N GLY A 136 31.35 -6.61 -8.54
CA GLY A 136 31.46 -6.78 -9.99
C GLY A 136 30.27 -7.53 -10.59
N LYS A 137 30.54 -8.59 -11.37
CA LYS A 137 29.51 -9.33 -12.12
C LYS A 137 28.64 -10.23 -11.24
N ASP A 138 29.08 -10.54 -10.01
CA ASP A 138 28.39 -11.44 -9.10
C ASP A 138 27.58 -10.70 -8.02
N MET A 139 27.32 -9.40 -8.21
CA MET A 139 26.50 -8.62 -7.28
C MET A 139 25.08 -9.16 -7.20
N GLN A 140 24.60 -9.33 -5.97
CA GLN A 140 23.25 -9.76 -5.68
C GLN A 140 22.59 -8.75 -4.76
N ARG A 141 21.33 -8.42 -5.07
CA ARG A 141 20.51 -7.51 -4.30
C ARG A 141 19.31 -8.27 -3.77
N ASP A 142 18.97 -8.00 -2.51
CA ASP A 142 17.65 -8.30 -1.98
C ASP A 142 17.23 -7.16 -1.03
N SER A 143 16.05 -7.25 -0.46
CA SER A 143 15.52 -6.24 0.44
C SER A 143 14.67 -6.88 1.52
N TRP A 144 14.43 -6.11 2.58
CA TRP A 144 13.39 -6.44 3.53
C TRP A 144 12.73 -5.18 4.06
N TYR A 145 11.56 -5.36 4.66
CA TYR A 145 10.78 -4.27 5.22
C TYR A 145 9.93 -4.72 6.40
N SER A 146 9.48 -3.74 7.18
CA SER A 146 8.43 -3.88 8.17
C SER A 146 7.35 -2.83 7.91
N TYR A 147 6.08 -3.24 7.93
CA TYR A 147 4.92 -2.41 7.67
C TYR A 147 3.86 -2.62 8.74
N LYS A 148 3.44 -1.56 9.43
CA LYS A 148 2.48 -1.62 10.54
C LYS A 148 1.61 -0.36 10.62
N ARG A 149 0.51 -0.46 11.36
CA ARG A 149 -0.36 0.69 11.67
C ARG A 149 0.14 1.44 12.90
N ASP A 150 0.48 0.73 13.96
CA ASP A 150 1.15 1.26 15.15
C ASP A 150 2.67 1.20 14.96
N PRO A 151 3.41 2.31 15.12
CA PRO A 151 4.87 2.29 15.04
C PRO A 151 5.52 1.36 16.09
N LYS A 152 4.86 1.09 17.22
CA LYS A 152 5.36 0.17 18.26
C LYS A 152 5.42 -1.28 17.80
N ASP A 153 4.61 -1.65 16.81
CA ASP A 153 4.59 -2.99 16.25
C ASP A 153 5.64 -3.19 15.16
N LEU A 154 6.33 -2.13 14.74
CA LEU A 154 7.38 -2.24 13.72
C LEU A 154 8.50 -3.13 14.25
N ALA A 155 9.01 -3.99 13.38
CA ALA A 155 10.22 -4.73 13.69
C ALA A 155 11.37 -3.73 13.97
N PRO A 156 12.26 -4.02 14.92
CA PRO A 156 13.44 -3.20 15.16
C PRO A 156 14.23 -3.01 13.85
N VAL A 157 14.66 -1.78 13.57
CA VAL A 157 15.31 -1.44 12.30
C VAL A 157 16.59 -2.26 12.06
N GLN A 158 17.29 -2.63 13.14
CA GLN A 158 18.46 -3.49 13.08
C GLN A 158 18.11 -4.91 12.64
N ALA A 159 16.96 -5.43 13.06
CA ALA A 159 16.48 -6.74 12.62
C ALA A 159 16.08 -6.73 11.15
N VAL A 160 15.45 -5.65 10.68
CA VAL A 160 15.12 -5.44 9.26
C VAL A 160 16.39 -5.39 8.41
N GLY A 161 17.38 -4.59 8.84
CA GLY A 161 18.69 -4.49 8.20
C GLY A 161 19.41 -5.83 8.08
N ARG A 162 19.55 -6.54 9.21
CA ARG A 162 20.21 -7.85 9.24
C ARG A 162 19.52 -8.86 8.32
N TYR A 163 18.20 -8.97 8.39
CA TYR A 163 17.47 -9.95 7.59
C TYR A 163 17.53 -9.63 6.08
N ALA A 164 17.48 -8.34 5.70
CA ALA A 164 17.70 -7.94 4.32
C ALA A 164 19.10 -8.34 3.81
N ALA A 165 20.13 -8.18 4.64
CA ALA A 165 21.49 -8.58 4.31
C ALA A 165 21.63 -10.10 4.18
N GLU A 166 21.06 -10.88 5.10
CA GLU A 166 21.02 -12.35 5.03
C GLU A 166 20.38 -12.84 3.71
N ARG A 167 19.28 -12.21 3.28
CA ARG A 167 18.63 -12.49 1.99
C ARG A 167 19.51 -12.14 0.79
N ALA A 168 20.20 -11.00 0.82
CA ALA A 168 21.12 -10.63 -0.26
C ALA A 168 22.31 -11.61 -0.35
N LEU A 169 22.85 -12.03 0.81
CA LEU A 169 23.94 -13.01 0.90
C LEU A 169 23.51 -14.39 0.40
N SER A 170 22.29 -14.84 0.70
CA SER A 170 21.80 -16.16 0.29
C SER A 170 21.66 -16.31 -1.23
N ARG A 171 21.67 -15.21 -1.97
CA ARG A 171 21.62 -15.19 -3.44
C ARG A 171 23.00 -15.33 -4.10
N LEU A 172 24.08 -15.15 -3.34
CA LEU A 172 25.43 -15.29 -3.88
C LEU A 172 25.63 -16.71 -4.45
N ARG A 173 26.34 -16.80 -5.58
CA ARG A 173 26.62 -18.06 -6.28
C ARG A 173 25.37 -18.83 -6.71
N ALA A 174 24.25 -18.13 -6.94
CA ALA A 174 23.08 -18.71 -7.58
C ALA A 174 23.46 -19.37 -8.91
N ARG A 175 22.87 -20.54 -9.19
CA ARG A 175 23.15 -21.34 -10.39
C ARG A 175 21.86 -21.70 -11.11
N ARG A 176 21.96 -21.86 -12.42
CA ARG A 176 20.86 -22.42 -13.22
C ARG A 176 20.71 -23.92 -12.88
N VAL A 177 19.46 -24.36 -12.77
CA VAL A 177 19.11 -25.77 -12.63
C VAL A 177 18.69 -26.35 -14.00
N PRO A 178 18.93 -27.65 -14.27
CA PRO A 178 18.39 -28.31 -15.46
C PRO A 178 16.85 -28.33 -15.45
N THR A 179 16.25 -28.45 -16.64
CA THR A 179 14.79 -28.61 -16.78
C THR A 179 14.34 -29.93 -16.15
N CYS A 180 13.36 -29.86 -15.25
CA CYS A 180 12.79 -31.01 -14.56
C CYS A 180 11.40 -30.69 -13.98
N GLU A 181 10.64 -31.73 -13.63
CA GLU A 181 9.44 -31.62 -12.81
C GLU A 181 9.79 -31.93 -11.35
N VAL A 182 9.54 -30.99 -10.46
CA VAL A 182 9.86 -31.10 -9.04
C VAL A 182 8.84 -30.35 -8.19
N PRO A 183 8.66 -30.71 -6.91
CA PRO A 183 7.92 -29.89 -5.97
C PRO A 183 8.55 -28.49 -5.84
N VAL A 184 7.71 -27.44 -5.82
CA VAL A 184 8.13 -26.04 -5.66
C VAL A 184 7.55 -25.50 -4.37
N LEU A 185 8.41 -24.95 -3.51
CA LEU A 185 8.00 -24.23 -2.30
C LEU A 185 8.05 -22.73 -2.56
N PHE A 186 6.90 -22.05 -2.38
CA PHE A 186 6.82 -20.60 -2.45
C PHE A 186 7.07 -19.99 -1.07
N GLU A 187 8.01 -19.04 -0.98
CA GLU A 187 8.19 -18.22 0.22
C GLU A 187 6.89 -17.45 0.52
N ALA A 188 6.56 -17.23 1.80
CA ALA A 188 5.29 -16.65 2.21
C ALA A 188 4.91 -15.34 1.48
N PRO A 189 5.82 -14.36 1.25
CA PRO A 189 5.47 -13.15 0.49
C PRO A 189 5.10 -13.44 -0.98
N VAL A 190 5.71 -14.44 -1.59
CA VAL A 190 5.41 -14.86 -2.98
C VAL A 190 4.09 -15.63 -3.02
N ALA A 191 3.85 -16.49 -2.03
CA ALA A 191 2.61 -17.27 -1.91
C ALA A 191 1.36 -16.36 -1.81
N ALA A 192 1.48 -15.21 -1.13
CA ALA A 192 0.40 -14.21 -1.08
C ALA A 192 0.03 -13.68 -2.49
N GLY A 193 1.02 -13.58 -3.40
CA GLY A 193 0.78 -13.17 -4.79
C GLY A 193 -0.07 -14.18 -5.57
N LEU A 194 0.12 -15.49 -5.34
CA LEU A 194 -0.70 -16.53 -5.95
C LEU A 194 -2.17 -16.43 -5.54
N LEU A 195 -2.42 -16.17 -4.25
CA LEU A 195 -3.78 -15.91 -3.75
C LEU A 195 -4.36 -14.63 -4.35
N GLY A 196 -3.54 -13.61 -4.57
CA GLY A 196 -3.93 -12.39 -5.28
C GLY A 196 -4.40 -12.66 -6.71
N SER A 197 -3.66 -13.50 -7.46
CA SER A 197 -4.06 -13.92 -8.80
C SER A 197 -5.38 -14.68 -8.80
N PHE A 198 -5.60 -15.55 -7.81
CA PHE A 198 -6.87 -16.25 -7.66
C PHE A 198 -8.04 -15.28 -7.42
N VAL A 199 -7.89 -14.35 -6.48
CA VAL A 199 -8.92 -13.33 -6.19
C VAL A 199 -9.25 -12.51 -7.44
N GLN A 200 -8.23 -12.09 -8.20
CA GLN A 200 -8.44 -11.38 -9.46
C GLN A 200 -9.21 -12.22 -10.48
N ALA A 201 -8.89 -13.52 -10.60
CA ALA A 201 -9.56 -14.42 -11.55
C ALA A 201 -11.03 -14.69 -11.24
N ILE A 202 -11.45 -14.51 -9.98
CA ILE A 202 -12.85 -14.69 -9.53
C ILE A 202 -13.58 -13.38 -9.25
N SER A 203 -12.98 -12.24 -9.59
CA SER A 203 -13.60 -10.93 -9.38
C SER A 203 -14.56 -10.65 -10.54
N GLY A 204 -15.84 -10.44 -10.21
CA GLY A 204 -16.92 -10.14 -11.16
C GLY A 204 -16.99 -8.70 -11.63
#